data_AF-A0A2V4X587-F1
#
_entry.id   AF-A0A2V4X587-F1
#
_cell.length_a   1.000
_cell.length_b   1.000
_cell.length_c   1.000
_cell.angle_alpha   90.00
_cell.angle_beta   90.00
_cell.angle_gamma   90.00
#
_symmetry.space_group_name_H-M   'P 1'
#
loop_
_entity.id
_entity.type
_entity.pdbx_description
1 polymer ?
#
loop_
_entity_poly.entity_id
_entity_poly.type
_entity_poly.pdbx_seq_one_letter_code
_entity_poly.pdbx_strand_id
1 'polypeptide(L)'
;MKKIITIFLITPFLIQSCENKNGLEDSFWKYCDDYGAGYISDVLDFRGNKYLLVRNDTIFDKEEVAIATIDRIEDDFGERRLFVKDQNGRLARYCEK
;
A
#
# COMPACT_ATOMS: atom_id res chain seq x y z
N MET A 1 -4.34 56.35 21.15
CA MET A 1 -3.29 55.29 21.08
C MET A 1 -3.60 54.23 22.12
N LYS A 2 -3.27 52.96 21.81
CA LYS A 2 -3.58 51.70 22.53
C LYS A 2 -4.95 51.10 22.18
N LYS A 3 -5.10 49.85 21.76
CA LYS A 3 -4.24 48.80 21.15
C LYS A 3 -5.27 47.72 20.75
N ILE A 4 -5.54 47.55 19.46
CA ILE A 4 -6.33 46.41 18.96
C ILE A 4 -5.36 45.25 18.76
N ILE A 5 -5.46 44.24 19.63
CA ILE A 5 -4.66 43.01 19.65
C ILE A 5 -5.60 41.95 20.26
N THR A 6 -5.89 40.77 19.73
CA THR A 6 -5.36 40.03 18.59
C THR A 6 -6.20 38.75 18.45
N ILE A 7 -6.70 38.53 17.23
CA ILE A 7 -6.75 37.25 16.50
C ILE A 7 -7.46 36.06 17.17
N PHE A 8 -8.63 35.74 16.57
CA PHE A 8 -9.18 34.41 16.41
C PHE A 8 -8.10 33.31 16.37
N LEU A 9 -7.92 32.59 17.47
CA LEU A 9 -7.25 31.30 17.48
C LEU A 9 -8.24 30.26 16.92
N ILE A 10 -8.40 30.32 15.60
CA ILE A 10 -8.91 29.20 14.80
C ILE A 10 -7.79 28.17 14.84
N THR A 11 -7.79 27.30 15.83
CA THR A 11 -6.87 26.17 15.86
C THR A 11 -7.13 25.37 14.58
N PRO A 12 -6.15 25.23 13.69
CA PRO A 12 -6.37 24.53 12.44
C PRO A 12 -6.71 23.09 12.78
N PHE A 13 -7.84 22.65 12.25
CA PHE A 13 -8.21 21.27 12.02
C PHE A 13 -6.94 20.44 11.80
N LEU A 14 -6.62 19.56 12.77
CA LEU A 14 -5.69 18.46 12.55
C LEU A 14 -6.41 17.47 11.63
N ILE A 15 -6.45 17.79 10.33
CA ILE A 15 -6.66 16.77 9.30
C ILE A 15 -5.36 15.99 9.27
N GLN A 16 -5.17 15.09 10.25
CA GLN A 16 -4.29 13.95 10.01
C GLN A 16 -4.97 13.15 8.92
N SER A 17 -4.64 13.48 7.66
CA SER A 17 -4.81 12.55 6.57
C SER A 17 -4.09 11.28 7.00
N CYS A 18 -4.84 10.20 7.25
CA CYS A 18 -4.26 8.87 7.27
C CYS A 18 -3.77 8.62 5.85
N GLU A 19 -2.53 9.02 5.58
CA GLU A 19 -1.85 8.68 4.35
C GLU A 19 -1.85 7.16 4.26
N ASN A 20 -2.35 6.63 3.14
CA ASN A 20 -2.40 5.19 2.92
C ASN A 20 -0.97 4.66 2.97
N LYS A 21 -0.62 3.96 4.06
CA LYS A 21 0.76 3.58 4.41
C LYS A 21 1.53 2.87 3.29
N ASN A 22 0.82 2.23 2.36
CA ASN A 22 1.43 1.40 1.33
C ASN A 22 1.44 2.05 -0.06
N GLY A 23 0.69 3.14 -0.32
CA GLY A 23 0.62 3.77 -1.64
C GLY A 23 0.33 2.78 -2.79
N LEU A 24 -0.54 1.79 -2.54
CA LEU A 24 -0.91 0.74 -3.49
C LEU A 24 -2.18 1.09 -4.27
N GLU A 25 -2.92 2.10 -3.85
CA GLU A 25 -4.12 2.52 -4.56
C GLU A 25 -3.77 2.90 -5.99
N ASP A 26 -4.53 2.37 -6.94
CA ASP A 26 -4.33 2.61 -8.37
C ASP A 26 -2.98 2.15 -8.96
N SER A 27 -2.34 1.17 -8.32
CA SER A 27 -1.07 0.59 -8.79
C SER A 27 -1.23 -0.82 -9.39
N PHE A 28 -0.28 -1.20 -10.24
CA PHE A 28 -0.21 -2.49 -10.90
C PHE A 28 1.17 -3.10 -10.70
N TRP A 29 1.22 -4.38 -10.35
CA TRP A 29 2.47 -5.06 -10.03
C TRP A 29 2.56 -6.40 -10.73
N LYS A 30 3.74 -6.68 -11.29
CA LYS A 30 4.04 -7.95 -11.96
C LYS A 30 5.04 -8.74 -11.14
N TYR A 31 4.82 -10.05 -11.03
CA TYR A 31 5.76 -10.96 -10.40
C TYR A 31 7.13 -10.83 -11.08
N CYS A 32 8.17 -10.58 -10.27
CA CYS A 32 9.54 -10.34 -10.73
C CYS A 32 10.57 -10.96 -9.78
N ASP A 33 10.16 -12.00 -9.07
CA ASP A 33 11.05 -12.74 -8.21
C ASP A 33 11.76 -13.82 -9.01
N ASP A 34 13.10 -13.77 -9.01
CA ASP A 34 13.95 -14.74 -9.71
C ASP A 34 14.28 -15.95 -8.81
N TYR A 35 14.13 -15.79 -7.48
CA TYR A 35 14.59 -16.76 -6.47
C TYR A 35 13.59 -17.01 -5.33
N GLY A 36 12.44 -16.34 -5.33
CA GLY A 36 11.41 -16.45 -4.30
C GLY A 36 10.74 -17.82 -4.25
N ALA A 37 10.45 -18.28 -3.02
CA ALA A 37 9.69 -19.50 -2.78
C ALA A 37 8.17 -19.24 -2.66
N GLY A 38 7.77 -17.98 -2.47
CA GLY A 38 6.37 -17.56 -2.42
C GLY A 38 5.83 -17.20 -3.79
N TYR A 39 4.52 -17.33 -3.97
CA TYR A 39 3.82 -16.92 -5.18
C TYR A 39 2.34 -16.76 -4.84
N ILE A 40 1.73 -15.66 -5.30
CA ILE A 40 0.28 -15.43 -5.19
C ILE A 40 -0.36 -15.56 -6.58
N SER A 41 0.19 -14.80 -7.53
CA SER A 41 -0.25 -14.70 -8.92
C SER A 41 0.86 -14.05 -9.75
N ASP A 42 0.73 -14.08 -11.08
CA ASP A 42 1.64 -13.36 -11.99
C ASP A 42 1.49 -11.83 -11.89
N VAL A 43 0.31 -11.37 -11.48
CA VAL A 43 -0.09 -9.96 -11.47
C VAL A 43 -0.91 -9.67 -10.23
N LEU A 44 -0.59 -8.55 -9.57
CA LEU A 44 -1.41 -7.92 -8.54
C LEU A 44 -1.92 -6.58 -9.08
N ASP A 45 -3.23 -6.48 -9.29
CA ASP A 45 -3.88 -5.28 -9.80
C ASP A 45 -4.75 -4.64 -8.71
N PHE A 46 -4.27 -3.52 -8.18
CA PHE A 46 -4.96 -2.73 -7.15
C PHE A 46 -5.76 -1.55 -7.76
N ARG A 47 -5.86 -1.46 -9.09
CA ARG A 47 -6.56 -0.36 -9.76
C ARG A 47 -8.06 -0.45 -9.59
N GLY A 48 -8.63 0.64 -9.09
CA GLY A 48 -10.07 0.78 -8.85
C GLY A 48 -10.67 -0.29 -7.92
N ASN A 49 -9.85 -0.97 -7.11
CA ASN A 49 -10.31 -1.99 -6.15
C ASN A 49 -11.17 -3.10 -6.78
N LYS A 50 -10.95 -3.43 -8.06
CA LYS A 50 -11.79 -4.37 -8.81
C LYS A 50 -11.48 -5.84 -8.55
N TYR A 51 -10.22 -6.15 -8.26
CA TYR A 51 -9.72 -7.52 -8.14
C TYR A 51 -9.12 -7.78 -6.78
N LEU A 52 -8.32 -6.84 -6.29
CA LEU A 52 -7.66 -6.91 -5.00
C LEU A 52 -8.06 -5.72 -4.14
N LEU A 53 -8.19 -5.99 -2.85
CA LEU A 53 -8.45 -5.02 -1.80
C LEU A 53 -7.33 -5.12 -0.77
N VAL A 54 -6.87 -3.99 -0.25
CA VAL A 54 -5.88 -3.97 0.84
C VAL A 54 -6.55 -3.41 2.09
N ARG A 55 -6.52 -4.17 3.19
CA ARG A 55 -6.92 -3.69 4.52
C ARG A 55 -5.75 -3.89 5.46
N ASN A 56 -5.20 -2.78 5.97
CA ASN A 56 -3.93 -2.75 6.69
C ASN A 56 -2.77 -3.28 5.82
N ASP A 57 -2.22 -4.43 6.18
CA ASP A 57 -1.19 -5.16 5.45
C ASP A 57 -1.74 -6.38 4.70
N THR A 58 -3.03 -6.71 4.85
CA THR A 58 -3.59 -7.92 4.28
C THR A 58 -4.24 -7.65 2.93
N ILE A 59 -3.92 -8.50 1.95
CA ILE A 59 -4.49 -8.49 0.61
C ILE A 59 -5.67 -9.47 0.59
N PHE A 60 -6.80 -8.96 0.13
CA PHE A 60 -8.03 -9.71 -0.07
C PHE A 60 -8.35 -9.79 -1.56
N ASP A 61 -8.93 -10.90 -1.99
CA ASP A 61 -9.53 -10.99 -3.33
C ASP A 61 -10.92 -10.33 -3.38
N LYS A 62 -11.56 -10.39 -4.55
CA LYS A 62 -12.91 -9.86 -4.79
C LYS A 62 -14.00 -10.53 -3.93
N GLU A 63 -13.73 -11.70 -3.36
CA GLU A 63 -14.66 -12.46 -2.51
C GLU A 63 -14.41 -12.17 -1.02
N GLU A 64 -13.54 -11.19 -0.73
CA GLU A 64 -13.07 -10.82 0.60
C GLU A 64 -12.33 -11.94 1.34
N VAL A 65 -11.72 -12.87 0.59
CA VAL A 65 -10.84 -13.90 1.16
C VAL A 65 -9.43 -13.34 1.28
N ALA A 66 -8.81 -13.48 2.45
CA ALA A 66 -7.42 -13.09 2.66
C ALA A 66 -6.48 -14.05 1.91
N ILE A 67 -5.72 -13.53 0.94
CA ILE A 67 -4.85 -14.33 0.08
C ILE A 67 -3.37 -14.13 0.40
N ALA A 68 -2.99 -13.00 0.98
CA ALA A 68 -1.59 -12.68 1.22
C ALA A 68 -1.42 -11.52 2.22
N THR A 69 -0.19 -11.31 2.70
CA THR A 69 0.17 -10.16 3.56
C THR A 69 1.35 -9.40 2.98
N ILE A 70 1.25 -8.09 2.90
CA ILE A 70 2.31 -7.16 2.52
C ILE A 70 3.37 -7.18 3.62
N ASP A 71 4.60 -7.53 3.27
CA ASP A 71 5.73 -7.48 4.19
C ASP A 71 6.34 -6.07 4.19
N ARG A 72 6.66 -5.55 3.01
CA ARG A 72 7.26 -4.23 2.82
C ARG A 72 7.20 -3.79 1.37
N ILE A 73 7.44 -2.49 1.16
CA ILE A 73 7.66 -1.88 -0.16
C ILE A 73 9.02 -1.19 -0.10
N GLU A 74 9.85 -1.44 -1.11
CA GLU A 74 11.18 -0.83 -1.24
C GLU A 74 11.28 -0.08 -2.57
N ASP A 75 12.01 1.04 -2.57
CA ASP A 75 12.43 1.75 -3.76
C ASP A 75 13.88 1.35 -4.08
N ASP A 76 14.11 0.66 -5.20
CA ASP A 76 15.46 0.32 -5.66
C ASP A 76 15.71 0.92 -7.05
N PHE A 77 16.72 1.79 -7.15
CA PHE A 77 17.06 2.54 -8.37
C PHE A 77 15.88 3.29 -9.02
N GLY A 78 14.91 3.74 -8.23
CA GLY A 78 13.70 4.42 -8.72
C GLY A 78 12.59 3.49 -9.19
N GLU A 79 12.74 2.17 -9.02
CA GLU A 79 11.68 1.19 -9.24
C GLU A 79 11.12 0.71 -7.89
N ARG A 80 9.79 0.78 -7.74
CA ARG A 80 9.12 0.24 -6.56
C ARG A 80 9.02 -1.27 -6.62
N ARG A 81 9.31 -1.91 -5.49
CA ARG A 81 9.25 -3.36 -5.27
C ARG A 81 8.34 -3.67 -4.10
N LEU A 82 7.29 -4.44 -4.37
CA LEU A 82 6.33 -4.92 -3.38
C LEU A 82 6.72 -6.34 -2.97
N PHE A 83 6.95 -6.53 -1.67
CA PHE A 83 7.22 -7.84 -1.08
C PHE A 83 5.98 -8.34 -0.35
N VAL A 84 5.53 -9.53 -0.71
CA VAL A 84 4.28 -10.12 -0.22
C VAL A 84 4.56 -11.53 0.30
N LYS A 85 3.98 -11.89 1.44
CA LYS A 85 3.98 -13.25 1.98
C LYS A 85 2.72 -14.00 1.56
N ASP A 86 2.88 -15.21 1.05
CA ASP A 86 1.77 -16.15 0.85
C ASP A 86 1.17 -16.63 2.18
N GLN A 87 0.10 -17.41 2.10
CA GLN A 87 -0.55 -17.99 3.29
C GLN A 87 0.36 -18.94 4.11
N ASN A 88 1.50 -19.36 3.54
CA ASN A 88 2.51 -20.18 4.21
C ASN A 88 3.67 -19.32 4.78
N GLY A 89 3.60 -17.99 4.67
CA GLY A 89 4.65 -17.06 5.09
C GLY A 89 5.84 -16.96 4.13
N ARG A 90 5.75 -17.54 2.92
CA ARG A 90 6.81 -17.49 1.90
C ARG A 90 6.77 -16.17 1.15
N LEU A 91 7.93 -15.52 1.03
CA LEU A 91 8.06 -14.21 0.42
C LEU A 91 8.11 -14.31 -1.11
N ALA A 92 7.40 -13.38 -1.76
CA ALA A 92 7.36 -13.15 -3.20
C ALA A 92 7.63 -11.67 -3.48
N ARG A 93 8.38 -11.38 -4.54
CA ARG A 93 8.67 -10.03 -5.02
C ARG A 93 7.89 -9.67 -6.28
N TYR A 94 7.28 -8.49 -6.25
CA TYR A 94 6.54 -7.89 -7.36
C TYR A 94 7.11 -6.51 -7.70
N CYS A 95 7.16 -6.19 -8.98
CA CYS A 95 7.69 -4.93 -9.50
C CYS A 95 6.54 -4.10 -10.07
N GLU A 96 6.51 -2.81 -9.75
CA GLU A 96 5.49 -1.88 -10.26
C GLU A 96 5.61 -1.72 -11.79
N LYS A 97 4.49 -1.50 -12.49
CA LYS A 97 4.43 -1.22 -13.93
C LYS A 97 3.50 -0.08 -14.29
#